data_AF-A0A920JAF8-F1
#
_entry.id   AF-A0A920JAF8-F1
#
_cell.length_a   1.000
_cell.length_b   1.000
_cell.length_c   1.000
_cell.angle_alpha   90.00
_cell.angle_beta   90.00
_cell.angle_gamma   90.00
#
_symmetry.space_group_name_H-M   'P 1'
#
loop_
_entity.id
_entity.type
_entity.pdbx_description
1 polymer ?
#
loop_
_entity_poly.entity_id
_entity_poly.type
_entity_poly.pdbx_seq_one_letter_code
_entity_poly.pdbx_strand_id
1 'polypeptide(L)' 'MKDLLKKYEQLKEEIQLHNYNYHALDDPKISDSEYDKLFRSLLDLEEENPQLVTPDSPTNG' A
#
# COMPACT_ATOMS: atom_id res chain seq x y z
N MET A 1 -2.37 -16.98 8.36
CA MET A 1 -2.09 -16.88 6.90
C MET A 1 -3.18 -16.13 6.15
N LYS A 2 -4.47 -16.52 6.22
CA LYS A 2 -5.56 -15.76 5.55
C LYS A 2 -5.62 -14.28 5.98
N ASP A 3 -5.37 -13.98 7.24
CA ASP A 3 -5.44 -12.61 7.76
C ASP A 3 -4.28 -11.72 7.29
N LEU A 4 -3.10 -12.30 7.08
CA LEU A 4 -1.92 -11.59 6.56
C LEU A 4 -2.11 -11.20 5.09
N LEU A 5 -2.55 -12.16 4.26
CA LEU A 5 -2.87 -11.88 2.86
C LEU A 5 -3.99 -10.84 2.76
N LYS A 6 -5.02 -10.94 3.60
CA LYS A 6 -6.09 -9.93 3.64
C LYS A 6 -5.57 -8.54 4.00
N LYS A 7 -4.69 -8.44 5.00
CA LYS A 7 -4.07 -7.17 5.40
C LYS A 7 -3.19 -6.60 4.28
N TYR A 8 -2.44 -7.46 3.59
CA TYR A 8 -1.61 -7.09 2.45
C TYR A 8 -2.45 -6.47 1.32
N GLU A 9 -3.50 -7.18 0.87
CA GLU A 9 -4.39 -6.69 -0.19
C GLU A 9 -5.08 -5.38 0.22
N GLN A 10 -5.52 -5.26 1.48
CA GLN A 10 -6.13 -4.03 1.98
C GLN A 10 -5.17 -2.83 1.92
N LEU A 11 -3.94 -2.98 2.41
CA LEU A 11 -2.93 -1.91 2.36
C LEU A 11 -2.59 -1.55 0.91
N LYS A 12 -2.45 -2.55 0.04
CA LYS A 12 -2.18 -2.36 -1.39
C LYS A 12 -3.30 -1.58 -2.08
N GLU A 13 -4.55 -1.99 -1.88
CA GLU A 13 -5.72 -1.30 -2.43
C GLU A 13 -5.85 0.14 -1.92
N GLU A 14 -5.63 0.35 -0.61
CA GLU A 14 -5.71 1.68 0.01
C GLU A 14 -4.65 2.63 -0.56
N ILE A 15 -3.39 2.18 -0.67
CA ILE A 15 -2.30 2.94 -1.27
C ILE A 15 -2.61 3.27 -2.74
N GLN A 16 -3.09 2.30 -3.52
CA GLN A 16 -3.45 2.53 -4.93
C GLN A 16 -4.59 3.54 -5.07
N LEU A 17 -5.61 3.46 -4.22
CA LEU A 17 -6.71 4.43 -4.21
C LEU A 17 -6.21 5.84 -3.88
N HIS A 18 -5.32 5.98 -2.90
CA HIS A 18 -4.74 7.28 -2.55
C HIS A 18 -3.85 7.82 -3.67
N ASN A 19 -3.04 6.98 -4.32
CA ASN A 19 -2.25 7.37 -5.49
C ASN A 19 -3.14 7.84 -6.65
N TYR A 20 -4.23 7.12 -6.92
CA TYR A 20 -5.20 7.53 -7.94
C TYR A 20 -5.84 8.89 -7.60
N ASN A 21 -6.29 9.07 -6.35
CA ASN A 21 -6.87 10.34 -5.92
C ASN A 21 -5.87 11.50 -6.01
N TYR A 22 -4.62 11.28 -5.62
CA TYR A 22 -3.56 12.29 -5.67
C TYR A 22 -3.21 12.66 -7.12
N HIS A 23 -2.94 11.66 -7.97
CA HIS A 23 -2.40 11.89 -9.31
C HIS A 23 -3.45 12.08 -10.40
N ALA A 24 -4.57 11.37 -10.34
CA ALA A 24 -5.58 11.39 -11.39
C ALA A 24 -6.69 12.40 -11.11
N LEU A 25 -7.04 12.62 -9.84
CA LEU A 25 -8.16 13.48 -9.46
C LEU A 25 -7.73 14.83 -8.88
N ASP A 26 -6.44 15.01 -8.57
CA ASP A 26 -5.91 16.19 -7.85
C ASP A 26 -6.71 16.45 -6.54
N ASP A 27 -7.12 15.37 -5.87
CA ASP A 27 -8.02 15.37 -4.72
C ASP A 27 -7.45 14.46 -3.61
N PRO A 28 -6.30 14.82 -3.02
CA PRO A 28 -5.65 14.02 -1.99
C PRO A 28 -6.56 13.87 -0.77
N LYS A 29 -6.88 12.61 -0.43
CA LYS A 29 -7.77 12.28 0.71
C LYS A 29 -7.05 12.17 2.04
N ILE A 30 -5.75 11.99 2.01
CA ILE A 30 -4.88 11.86 3.18
C ILE A 30 -3.65 12.74 2.99
N SER A 31 -3.01 13.11 4.09
CA SER A 31 -1.74 13.83 4.05
C SER A 31 -0.59 12.92 3.60
N ASP A 32 0.49 13.51 3.10
CA ASP A 32 1.72 12.78 2.76
C ASP A 32 2.22 11.94 3.94
N SER A 33 2.09 12.45 5.17
CA SER A 33 2.51 11.74 6.39
C SER A 33 1.68 10.50 6.70
N GLU A 34 0.41 10.48 6.28
CA GLU A 34 -0.47 9.33 6.42
C GLU A 34 -0.19 8.32 5.31
N TYR A 35 0.05 8.80 4.09
CA TYR A 35 0.46 7.96 2.97
C TYR A 35 1.78 7.24 3.30
N ASP A 36 2.78 7.95 3.81
CA ASP A 36 4.07 7.39 4.23
C ASP A 36 3.91 6.27 5.27
N LYS A 37 2.93 6.39 6.18
CA LYS A 37 2.64 5.36 7.19
C LYS A 37 2.03 4.12 6.56
N LEU A 38 1.09 4.28 5.64
CA LEU A 38 0.49 3.16 4.90
C LEU A 38 1.57 2.44 4.09
N PHE A 39 2.39 3.19 3.37
CA PHE A 39 3.47 2.65 2.56
C PHE A 39 4.50 1.89 3.39
N ARG A 40 4.95 2.46 4.52
CA ARG A 40 5.84 1.75 5.47
C ARG A 40 5.19 0.49 6.03
N SER A 41 3.91 0.52 6.36
CA SER A 41 3.20 -0.67 6.87
C SER A 41 3.14 -1.79 5.83
N LEU A 42 3.01 -1.45 4.54
CA LEU A 42 3.07 -2.42 3.45
C LEU A 42 4.48 -2.98 3.28
N LEU A 43 5.49 -2.10 3.31
CA LEU A 43 6.90 -2.48 3.19
C LEU A 43 7.32 -3.43 4.33
N ASP A 44 7.03 -3.08 5.58
CA ASP A 44 7.33 -3.92 6.74
C ASP A 44 6.68 -5.32 6.61
N LEU A 45 5.43 -5.35 6.11
CA LEU A 45 4.70 -6.61 5.90
C LEU A 45 5.36 -7.48 4.82
N GLU A 46 5.87 -6.88 3.76
CA GLU A 46 6.58 -7.54 2.67
C GLU A 46 7.97 -8.01 3.07
N GLU A 47 8.71 -7.23 3.86
CA GLU A 47 10.01 -7.61 4.41
C GLU A 47 9.88 -8.84 5.32
N GLU A 48 8.85 -8.86 6.17
CA GLU A 48 8.55 -10.01 7.03
C GLU A 48 7.98 -11.22 6.24
N ASN A 49 7.38 -10.98 5.07
CA ASN A 49 6.70 -12.00 4.28
C ASN A 49 6.99 -11.87 2.76
N PRO A 50 8.21 -12.17 2.30
CA PRO A 50 8.59 -12.03 0.89
C PRO A 50 7.70 -12.81 -0.09
N GLN A 51 7.05 -13.87 0.38
CA GLN A 51 6.10 -14.69 -0.39
C GLN A 51 4.79 -13.96 -0.72
N LEU A 52 4.48 -12.85 -0.05
CA LEU A 52 3.28 -12.04 -0.34
C LEU A 52 3.53 -10.99 -1.43
N VAL A 53 4.81 -10.67 -1.70
CA VAL A 53 5.18 -9.63 -2.66
C VAL A 53 4.71 -10.01 -4.06
N THR A 54 3.95 -9.11 -4.67
CA THR A 54 3.46 -9.24 -6.05
C THR A 54 4.14 -8.22 -6.96
N PRO A 55 4.38 -8.52 -8.25
CA PRO A 55 5.07 -7.59 -9.16
C PRO A 55 4.39 -6.22 -9.31
N ASP A 56 3.08 -6.15 -9.06
CA ASP A 56 2.26 -4.94 -9.08
C ASP A 56 2.14 -4.28 -7.70
N SER A 57 2.98 -4.68 -6.73
CA SER A 57 3.04 -4.02 -5.43
C SER A 57 3.52 -2.56 -5.58
N PRO A 58 2.87 -1.59 -4.89
CA PRO A 58 3.28 -0.19 -4.84
C PRO A 58 4.73 0.04 -4.38
N THR A 59 5.32 -0.92 -3.67
CA THR A 59 6.68 -0.84 -3.11
C THR A 59 7.79 -1.28 -4.07
N ASN A 60 7.45 -1.91 -5.20
CA ASN A 60 8.42 -2.35 -6.22
C ASN A 60 8.86 -1.24 -7.19
N GLY A 61 8.46 0.01 -6.92
CA GLY A 61 8.78 1.21 -7.71
C GLY A 61 10.24 1.65 -7.61
#